data_AF-A0ABD1DVV3-F1
#
_entry.id   AF-A0ABD1DVV3-F1
#
_cell.length_a   1.000
_cell.length_b   1.000
_cell.length_c   1.000
_cell.angle_alpha   90.00
_cell.angle_beta   90.00
_cell.angle_gamma   90.00
#
_symmetry.space_group_name_H-M   'P 1'
#
loop_
_entity.id
_entity.type
_entity.pdbx_description
1 polymer ?
#
loop_
_entity_poly.entity_id
_entity_poly.type
_entity_poly.pdbx_seq_one_letter_code
_entity_poly.pdbx_strand_id
1 'polypeptide(L)'
;EQNFIKFPSTMPEAPARNPLESFMNSIASVVDGPVTWFRESVVEPNRKTYPWYHQKFRRVPTIDQCYTDDAVCFFEANNQFKRDK
;
A
#
# COMPACT_ATOMS: atom_id res chain seq x y z
N GLU A 1 20.56 -8.87 -0.25
CA GLU A 1 19.22 -9.48 -0.02
C GLU A 1 18.10 -8.54 -0.49
N GLN A 2 18.11 -8.17 -1.76
CA GLN A 2 17.01 -7.43 -2.38
C GLN A 2 16.38 -8.33 -3.43
N ASN A 3 15.80 -9.43 -2.96
CA ASN A 3 14.80 -10.18 -3.72
C ASN A 3 13.52 -9.37 -3.71
N PHE A 4 13.57 -8.19 -4.34
CA PHE A 4 12.36 -7.57 -4.85
C PHE A 4 11.90 -8.50 -5.96
N ILE A 5 10.80 -9.20 -5.70
CA ILE A 5 10.02 -9.87 -6.73
C ILE A 5 9.73 -8.76 -7.76
N LYS A 6 10.59 -8.61 -8.77
CA LYS A 6 10.22 -7.96 -10.02
C LYS A 6 9.15 -8.87 -10.57
N PHE A 7 7.90 -8.61 -10.20
CA PHE A 7 6.77 -9.09 -10.98
C PHE A 7 7.09 -8.63 -12.40
N PRO A 8 7.32 -9.55 -13.35
CA PRO A 8 7.52 -9.16 -14.73
C PRO A 8 6.24 -8.43 -15.14
N SER A 9 6.34 -7.15 -15.46
CA SER A 9 5.23 -6.34 -15.97
C SER A 9 4.73 -6.89 -17.31
N THR A 10 5.55 -7.70 -17.98
CA THR A 10 5.09 -8.65 -18.99
C THR A 10 4.38 -9.79 -18.29
N MET A 11 3.06 -9.71 -18.19
CA MET A 11 2.27 -10.92 -17.96
C MET A 11 2.74 -11.96 -18.99
N PRO A 12 3.14 -13.19 -18.59
CA PRO A 12 3.43 -14.22 -19.56
C PRO A 12 2.15 -14.46 -20.34
N GLU A 13 2.12 -13.96 -21.56
CA GLU A 13 0.95 -14.03 -22.41
C GLU A 13 0.72 -15.50 -22.74
N ALA A 14 -0.32 -16.09 -22.14
CA ALA A 14 -0.75 -17.41 -22.53
C ALA A 14 -1.00 -17.38 -24.06
N PRO A 15 -0.60 -18.40 -24.82
CA PRO A 15 -0.76 -18.38 -26.27
C PRO A 15 -2.23 -18.14 -26.59
N ALA A 16 -2.52 -17.08 -27.36
CA ALA A 16 -3.88 -16.65 -27.66
C ALA A 16 -4.68 -17.83 -28.22
N ARG A 17 -5.81 -18.14 -27.58
CA ARG A 17 -6.63 -19.29 -27.96
C ARG A 17 -7.50 -18.96 -29.17
N ASN A 18 -7.78 -17.67 -29.38
CA ASN A 18 -8.64 -17.12 -30.43
C ASN A 18 -8.07 -15.82 -31.05
N PRO A 19 -8.43 -15.46 -32.30
CA PRO A 19 -7.91 -14.26 -32.98
C PRO A 19 -8.33 -12.92 -32.31
N LEU A 20 -9.51 -12.86 -31.69
CA LEU A 20 -9.94 -11.69 -30.90
C LEU A 20 -9.02 -11.47 -29.69
N GLU A 21 -8.62 -12.55 -29.03
CA GLU A 21 -7.75 -12.51 -27.86
C GLU A 21 -6.35 -12.03 -28.25
N SER A 22 -5.81 -12.52 -29.37
CA SER A 22 -4.53 -12.04 -29.92
C SER A 22 -4.54 -10.55 -30.25
N PHE A 23 -5.68 -9.99 -30.62
CA PHE A 23 -5.83 -8.57 -30.93
C PHE A 23 -5.92 -7.71 -29.66
N MET A 24 -6.67 -8.14 -28.66
CA MET A 24 -6.73 -7.42 -27.38
C MET A 24 -5.38 -7.41 -26.67
N ASN A 25 -4.65 -8.52 -26.76
CA ASN A 25 -3.28 -8.70 -26.29
C ASN A 25 -2.28 -7.75 -26.96
N SER A 26 -2.39 -7.56 -28.29
CA SER A 26 -1.54 -6.62 -29.01
C SER A 26 -1.85 -5.17 -28.65
N ILE A 27 -3.11 -4.82 -28.40
CA ILE A 27 -3.48 -3.47 -27.91
C ILE A 27 -2.92 -3.24 -26.51
N ALA A 28 -3.08 -4.21 -25.60
CA ALA A 28 -2.58 -4.09 -24.24
C ALA A 28 -1.05 -3.88 -24.20
N SER A 29 -0.30 -4.65 -24.98
CA SER A 29 1.17 -4.52 -25.03
C SER A 29 1.65 -3.19 -25.63
N VAL A 30 0.93 -2.64 -26.61
CA VAL A 30 1.22 -1.32 -27.21
C VAL A 30 0.99 -0.19 -26.20
N VAL A 31 0.08 -0.34 -25.24
CA VAL A 31 -0.20 0.67 -24.20
C VAL A 31 0.71 0.49 -22.98
N ASP A 32 0.95 -0.75 -22.54
CA ASP A 32 1.74 -1.02 -21.33
C ASP A 32 3.22 -0.68 -21.50
N GLY A 33 3.77 -0.86 -22.71
CA GLY A 33 5.15 -0.50 -23.05
C GLY A 33 5.50 0.98 -22.77
N PRO A 34 4.81 1.95 -23.37
CA PRO A 34 5.09 3.37 -23.13
C PRO A 34 4.77 3.82 -21.69
N VAL A 35 3.77 3.24 -21.03
CA VAL A 35 3.44 3.56 -19.62
C VAL A 35 4.57 3.11 -18.68
N THR A 36 5.11 1.92 -18.92
CA THR A 36 6.24 1.39 -18.13
C THR A 36 7.49 2.22 -18.37
N TRP A 37 7.80 2.52 -19.64
CA TRP A 37 8.94 3.38 -19.99
C TRP A 37 8.86 4.76 -19.31
N PHE A 38 7.68 5.38 -19.27
CA PHE A 38 7.48 6.68 -18.63
C PHE A 38 7.69 6.62 -17.11
N ARG A 39 7.19 5.56 -16.46
CA ARG A 39 7.38 5.33 -15.02
C ARG A 39 8.86 5.24 -14.65
N GLU A 40 9.63 4.45 -15.39
CA GLU A 40 11.05 4.20 -15.11
C GLU A 40 11.93 5.40 -15.49
N SER A 41 11.65 6.04 -16.63
CA SER A 41 12.51 7.11 -17.17
C SER A 41 12.26 8.48 -16.52
N VAL A 42 11.02 8.77 -16.10
CA VAL A 42 10.64 10.11 -15.62
C VAL A 42 10.24 10.10 -14.15
N VAL A 43 9.40 9.16 -13.73
CA VAL A 43 8.80 9.18 -12.39
C VAL A 43 9.76 8.69 -11.32
N GLU A 44 10.44 7.56 -11.54
CA GLU A 44 11.38 6.98 -10.58
C GLU A 44 12.58 7.87 -10.24
N PRO A 45 13.33 8.45 -11.19
CA PRO A 45 14.47 9.31 -10.86
C PRO A 45 14.06 10.61 -10.17
N ASN A 46 12.84 11.10 -10.42
CA ASN A 46 12.32 12.30 -9.76
C ASN A 46 11.69 12.00 -8.38
N ARG A 47 11.48 10.72 -8.04
CA ARG A 47 10.82 10.33 -6.79
C ARG A 47 11.79 10.40 -5.61
N LYS A 48 11.71 11.48 -4.84
CA LYS A 48 12.39 11.57 -3.55
C LYS A 48 11.73 10.62 -2.56
N THR A 49 12.43 9.56 -2.18
CA THR A 49 11.94 8.62 -1.15
C THR A 49 12.29 9.16 0.23
N TYR A 50 11.28 9.54 0.99
CA TYR A 50 11.43 9.88 2.41
C TYR A 50 10.88 8.75 3.27
N PRO A 51 11.61 8.31 4.32
CA PRO A 51 11.09 7.31 5.23
C PRO A 51 9.89 7.91 5.98
N TRP A 52 8.77 7.19 5.95
CA TRP A 52 7.60 7.50 6.75
C TRP A 52 7.31 6.30 7.64
N TYR A 53 7.00 6.56 8.91
CA TYR A 53 6.74 5.53 9.89
C TYR A 53 5.28 5.59 10.33
N HIS A 54 4.66 4.43 10.50
CA HIS A 54 3.36 4.35 11.12
C HIS A 54 3.49 4.60 12.62
N GLN A 55 2.68 5.51 13.16
CA GLN A 55 2.63 5.73 14.59
C GLN A 55 2.02 4.51 15.28
N LYS A 56 2.78 3.90 16.19
CA LYS A 56 2.30 2.79 17.03
C LYS A 56 1.91 3.32 18.40
N PHE A 57 0.61 3.42 18.65
CA PHE A 57 0.09 3.78 19.97
C PHE A 57 0.23 2.60 20.94
N ARG A 58 0.77 2.86 22.14
CA ARG A 58 0.83 1.86 23.21
C ARG A 58 -0.55 1.75 23.87
N ARG A 59 -0.91 0.56 24.34
CA ARG A 59 -2.16 0.36 25.07
C ARG A 59 -2.11 1.08 26.42
N VAL A 60 -3.21 1.73 26.75
CA VAL A 60 -3.54 2.36 28.03
C VAL A 60 -4.49 1.41 28.79
N PRO A 61 -4.53 1.42 30.14
CA PRO A 61 -5.56 0.73 30.90
C PRO A 61 -6.98 1.04 30.39
N THR A 62 -7.89 0.07 30.53
CA THR A 62 -9.30 0.26 30.19
C THR A 62 -10.01 1.08 31.26
N ILE A 63 -11.21 1.58 30.92
CA ILE A 63 -11.98 2.47 31.80
C ILE A 63 -12.29 1.87 33.18
N ASP A 64 -12.42 0.54 33.26
CA ASP A 64 -12.78 -0.19 34.48
C ASP A 64 -11.64 -0.21 35.52
N GLN A 65 -10.41 0.10 35.11
CA GLN A 65 -9.23 0.10 35.98
C GLN A 65 -8.91 1.50 36.55
N CYS A 66 -9.58 2.55 36.05
CA CYS A 66 -9.36 3.92 36.50
C CYS A 66 -10.07 4.21 37.84
N TYR A 67 -9.46 5.03 38.68
CA TYR A 67 -10.13 5.60 39.86
C TYR A 67 -11.20 6.61 39.44
N THR A 68 -12.21 6.82 40.29
CA THR A 68 -13.39 7.64 39.98
C THR A 68 -13.10 9.14 39.86
N ASP A 69 -11.99 9.60 40.42
CA ASP A 69 -11.55 10.99 40.46
C ASP A 69 -10.39 11.30 39.50
N ASP A 70 -9.83 10.30 38.83
CA ASP A 70 -8.71 10.48 37.91
C ASP A 70 -9.20 10.83 36.49
N ALA A 71 -9.34 12.14 36.24
CA ALA A 71 -9.71 12.66 34.93
C ALA A 71 -8.67 12.36 33.82
N VAL A 72 -7.40 12.16 34.16
CA VAL A 72 -6.34 11.86 33.18
C VAL A 72 -6.48 10.44 32.68
N CYS A 73 -6.68 9.48 33.58
CA CYS A 73 -6.92 8.08 33.23
C CYS A 73 -8.15 7.94 32.32
N PHE A 74 -9.25 8.64 32.65
CA PHE A 74 -10.45 8.65 31.83
C PHE A 74 -10.24 9.23 30.43
N PHE A 75 -9.44 10.29 30.31
CA PHE A 75 -9.14 10.88 29.01
C PHE A 75 -8.34 9.91 28.14
N GLU A 76 -7.28 9.31 28.68
CA GLU A 76 -6.44 8.39 27.90
C GLU A 76 -7.20 7.12 27.48
N ALA A 77 -7.98 6.52 28.39
CA ALA A 77 -8.79 5.34 28.11
C ALA A 77 -9.86 5.61 27.04
N ASN A 78 -10.55 6.75 27.12
CA ASN A 78 -11.56 7.12 26.11
C ASN A 78 -10.93 7.41 24.74
N ASN A 79 -9.74 8.02 24.69
CA ASN A 79 -9.03 8.20 23.42
C ASN A 79 -8.58 6.86 22.84
N GLN A 80 -8.17 5.92 23.69
CA GLN A 80 -7.85 4.57 23.26
C GLN A 80 -9.07 3.88 22.64
N PHE A 81 -10.23 3.93 23.30
CA PHE A 81 -11.49 3.36 22.80
C PHE A 81 -11.94 4.00 21.47
N LYS A 82 -11.84 5.33 21.33
CA LYS A 82 -12.20 6.03 20.09
C LYS A 82 -11.32 5.65 18.89
N ARG A 83 -10.06 5.26 19.13
CA ARG A 83 -9.14 4.80 18.07
C ARG A 83 -9.39 3.35 17.67
N ASP A 84 -9.87 2.53 18.60
CA ASP A 84 -10.14 1.11 18.38
C ASP A 84 -11.55 0.85 17.78
N LYS A 85 -12.46 1.83 17.84
CA LYS A 85 -13.79 1.82 17.21
C LYS A 85 -13.75 2.16 15.72
#